data_AF-A0ABD6VXB9-F1
#
_entry.id   AF-A0ABD6VXB9-F1
#
_cell.length_a   1.000
_cell.length_b   1.000
_cell.length_c   1.000
_cell.angle_alpha   90.00
_cell.angle_beta   90.00
_cell.angle_gamma   90.00
#
_symmetry.space_group_name_H-M   'P 1'
#
loop_
_entity.id
_entity.type
_entity.pdbx_description
1 polymer ?
#
loop_
_entity_poly.entity_id
_entity_poly.type
_entity_poly.pdbx_seq_one_letter_code
_entity_poly.pdbx_strand_id
1 'polypeptide(L)' 'ATLKRHKVAVLAAVTSPYSNGPIEGVNRLIKSLKRSCFGFKNQLNFFKRIYQITA' A
#
# COMPACT_ATOMS: atom_id res chain seq x y z
N ALA A 1 -23.61 6.23 3.93
CA ALA A 1 -23.74 6.25 2.45
C ALA A 1 -22.67 5.42 1.74
N THR A 2 -21.39 5.50 2.13
CA THR A 2 -20.25 4.89 1.43
C THR A 2 -20.25 3.35 1.37
N LEU A 3 -20.56 2.67 2.48
CA LEU A 3 -20.61 1.19 2.51
C LEU A 3 -21.75 0.64 1.64
N LYS A 4 -22.92 1.30 1.64
CA LYS A 4 -24.05 0.94 0.75
C LYS A 4 -23.66 1.08 -0.74
N ARG A 5 -22.90 2.12 -1.09
CA ARG A 5 -22.40 2.34 -2.47
C ARG A 5 -21.39 1.28 -2.93
N HIS A 6 -20.59 0.74 -2.01
CA HIS A 6 -19.53 -0.25 -2.33
C HIS A 6 -19.88 -1.67 -1.87
N LYS A 7 -21.18 -1.97 -1.68
CA LYS A 7 -21.66 -3.26 -1.16
C LYS A 7 -21.08 -4.47 -1.91
N VAL A 8 -20.97 -4.38 -3.23
CA VAL A 8 -20.44 -5.46 -4.08
C VAL A 8 -18.96 -5.72 -3.77
N ALA A 9 -18.15 -4.67 -3.65
CA ALA A 9 -16.73 -4.80 -3.34
C ALA A 9 -16.50 -5.37 -1.94
N VAL A 10 -17.32 -4.96 -0.97
CA VAL A 10 -17.27 -5.50 0.41
C VAL A 10 -17.60 -6.99 0.42
N LEU A 11 -18.64 -7.41 -0.31
CA LEU A 11 -19.00 -8.83 -0.41
C LEU A 11 -17.86 -9.63 -1.07
N ALA A 12 -17.32 -9.12 -2.18
CA ALA A 12 -16.19 -9.75 -2.88
C ALA A 12 -14.95 -9.90 -1.99
N ALA A 13 -14.66 -8.89 -1.16
CA ALA A 13 -13.53 -8.93 -0.22
C ALA A 13 -13.70 -9.99 0.87
N VAL A 14 -14.93 -10.25 1.33
CA VAL A 14 -15.22 -11.28 2.34
C VAL A 14 -15.18 -12.69 1.74
N THR A 15 -15.59 -12.85 0.49
CA THR A 15 -15.60 -14.16 -0.20
C THR A 15 -14.27 -14.54 -0.84
N SER A 16 -13.36 -13.58 -1.00
CA SER A 16 -12.05 -13.79 -1.62
C SER A 16 -11.17 -14.69 -0.74
N PRO A 17 -10.48 -15.70 -1.31
CA PRO A 17 -9.47 -16.47 -0.57
C PRO A 17 -8.17 -15.66 -0.36
N TYR A 18 -8.01 -14.55 -1.08
CA TYR A 18 -6.84 -13.68 -0.99
C TYR A 18 -7.08 -12.51 -0.04
N SER A 19 -6.09 -12.26 0.82
CA SER A 19 -6.05 -11.10 1.72
C SER A 19 -5.27 -9.94 1.10
N ASN A 20 -5.75 -8.72 1.32
CA ASN A 20 -4.99 -7.50 1.00
C ASN A 20 -3.86 -7.21 1.99
N GLY A 21 -3.70 -8.03 3.04
CA GLY A 21 -2.70 -7.86 4.09
C GLY A 21 -1.26 -7.63 3.59
N PRO A 22 -0.74 -8.45 2.66
CA PRO A 22 0.61 -8.25 2.11
C PRO A 22 0.77 -6.90 1.40
N ILE A 23 -0.21 -6.52 0.57
CA ILE A 23 -0.20 -5.24 -0.17
C ILE A 23 -0.24 -4.06 0.79
N GLU A 24 -1.11 -4.11 1.81
CA GLU A 24 -1.17 -3.09 2.86
C GLU A 24 0.13 -3.02 3.69
N GLY A 25 0.77 -4.17 3.91
CA GLY A 25 2.08 -4.27 4.54
C GLY A 25 3.16 -3.51 3.76
N VAL A 26 3.24 -3.73 2.45
CA VAL A 26 4.16 -3.00 1.56
C VAL A 26 3.83 -1.50 1.54
N ASN A 27 2.55 -1.13 1.45
CA ASN A 27 2.12 0.27 1.49
C ASN A 27 2.55 0.95 2.79
N ARG A 28 2.46 0.26 3.93
CA ARG A 28 2.92 0.78 5.22
C ARG A 28 4.44 0.97 5.24
N LEU A 29 5.21 0.01 4.72
CA LEU A 29 6.66 0.08 4.62
C LEU A 29 7.09 1.31 3.80
N ILE A 30 6.50 1.51 2.62
CA ILE A 30 6.79 2.64 1.73
C ILE A 30 6.45 3.98 2.40
N LYS A 31 5.29 4.07 3.07
CA LYS A 31 4.89 5.28 3.82
C LYS A 31 5.86 5.58 4.96
N SER A 32 6.32 4.55 5.67
CA SER A 32 7.32 4.69 6.74
C SER A 32 8.65 5.19 6.19
N LEU A 33 9.15 4.60 5.11
CA LEU A 33 10.38 5.04 4.44
C LEU A 33 10.31 6.53 4.08
N LYS A 34 9.22 6.95 3.41
CA LYS A 34 9.05 8.36 3.02
C LYS A 34 9.07 9.30 4.22
N ARG A 35 8.44 8.91 5.34
CA ARG A 35 8.41 9.69 6.58
C ARG A 35 9.78 9.78 7.24
N SER A 36 10.49 8.66 7.36
CA SER A 36 11.83 8.59 7.98
C SER A 36 12.88 9.40 7.20
N CYS A 37 12.74 9.49 5.88
CA CYS A 37 13.64 10.28 5.04
C CYS A 37 13.24 11.76 4.91
N PHE A 38 12.15 12.21 5.55
CA PHE A 38 11.58 13.55 5.38
C PHE A 38 11.22 13.90 3.92
N GLY A 39 10.85 12.87 3.14
CA GLY A 39 10.61 12.99 1.70
C GLY A 39 11.88 12.84 0.85
N PHE A 40 11.68 12.67 -0.46
CA PHE A 40 12.77 12.52 -1.42
C PHE A 40 12.71 13.68 -2.41
N LYS A 41 13.86 14.32 -2.68
CA LYS A 41 13.95 15.39 -3.69
C LYS A 41 13.74 14.88 -5.13
N ASN A 42 14.06 13.61 -5.38
CA ASN A 42 13.97 12.99 -6.70
C ASN A 42 13.17 11.68 -6.61
N GLN A 43 12.15 11.55 -7.45
CA GLN A 43 11.29 10.36 -7.54
C GLN A 43 12.06 9.09 -7.91
N LEU A 44 13.06 9.18 -8.79
CA LEU A 44 13.92 8.06 -9.15
C LEU A 44 14.67 7.52 -7.94
N ASN A 45 15.16 8.41 -7.07
CA ASN A 45 15.85 8.01 -5.85
C ASN A 45 14.89 7.37 -4.83
N PHE A 46 13.64 7.82 -4.80
CA PHE A 46 12.59 7.18 -3.99
C PHE A 46 12.31 5.75 -4.47
N PHE A 47 12.13 5.54 -5.78
CA PHE A 47 11.91 4.20 -6.33
C PHE A 47 13.10 3.26 -6.14
N LYS A 48 14.33 3.75 -6.37
CA LYS A 48 15.55 2.98 -6.06
C LYS A 48 15.56 2.53 -4.60
N ARG A 49 15.17 3.40 -3.68
CA ARG A 49 15.14 3.08 -2.25
C ARG A 49 14.00 2.11 -1.89
N ILE A 50 12.83 2.24 -2.51
CA ILE A 50 11.74 1.25 -2.36
C ILE A 50 12.22 -0.12 -2.82
N TYR A 51 12.80 -0.21 -4.03
CA TYR A 51 13.30 -1.47 -4.58
C TYR A 51 14.31 -2.14 -3.64
N GLN A 52 15.23 -1.37 -3.05
CA GLN A 52 16.21 -1.89 -2.08
C GLN A 52 15.62 -2.46 -0.78
N ILE A 53 14.39 -2.07 -0.39
CA ILE A 53 13.77 -2.52 0.87
C ILE A 53 12.66 -3.54 0.66
N THR A 54 12.19 -3.72 -0.57
CA THR A 54 11.15 -4.68 -0.93
C THR A 54 11.64 -5.86 -1.77
N ALA A 55 12.82 -5.74 -2.40
CA ALA A 55 13.54 -6.85 -3.03
C ALA A 55 14.29 -7.66 -1.97
#